data_AF-A0A7M5VE80-F1
#
_entry.id   AF-A0A7M5VE80-F1
#
_cell.length_a   1.000
_cell.length_b   1.000
_cell.length_c   1.000
_cell.angle_alpha   90.00
_cell.angle_beta   90.00
_cell.angle_gamma   90.00
#
_symmetry.space_group_name_H-M   'P 1'
#
loop_
_entity.id
_entity.type
_entity.pdbx_description
1 polymer ?
#
loop_
_entity_poly.entity_id
_entity_poly.type
_entity_poly.pdbx_seq_one_letter_code
_entity_poly.pdbx_strand_id
1 'polypeptide(L)'
;MAPSELKSLDLIKICFGVLKCLELVSLGIAWACIFTYFDSMITYMDPRNIFFFAIHVFASFFVIIWFLAYLIWKCYRITPPRRMVSYGVVHLLLYVLLLLASILLLLNQTESIGHCNDIPNHECPSEVLECAMAFGIVSSVIFLVDGILHIQQRNKGLGKPPKVTAHEDGPTERTAMLASPAADTTPNKPNTGPPKKLDTGPPNKPDTGPPKQPSKQ
;
A
#
# COMPACT_ATOMS: atom_id res chain seq x y z
N MET A 1 9.72 -8.00 25.04
CA MET A 1 10.48 -7.86 23.78
C MET A 1 11.95 -7.75 24.13
N ALA A 2 12.82 -8.56 23.54
CA ALA A 2 14.25 -8.51 23.90
C ALA A 2 14.90 -7.23 23.33
N PRO A 3 15.92 -6.63 23.99
CA PRO A 3 16.61 -5.44 23.50
C PRO A 3 17.17 -5.58 22.08
N SER A 4 17.50 -6.80 21.65
CA SER A 4 17.96 -7.13 20.29
C SER A 4 16.85 -6.97 19.24
N GLU A 5 15.60 -7.30 19.57
CA GLU A 5 14.47 -7.15 18.65
C GLU A 5 14.14 -5.68 18.38
N LEU A 6 14.26 -4.83 19.40
CA LEU A 6 14.02 -3.39 19.27
C LEU A 6 14.97 -2.74 18.26
N LYS A 7 16.28 -3.07 18.35
CA LYS A 7 17.31 -2.60 17.42
C LYS A 7 17.03 -3.04 15.98
N SER A 8 16.54 -4.27 15.79
CA SER A 8 16.23 -4.79 14.45
C SER A 8 15.07 -4.05 13.76
N LEU A 9 14.06 -3.62 14.53
CA LEU A 9 12.91 -2.89 14.01
C LEU A 9 13.29 -1.48 13.58
N ASP A 10 14.14 -0.80 14.34
CA ASP A 10 14.56 0.56 13.99
C ASP A 10 15.47 0.56 12.77
N LEU A 11 16.34 -0.45 12.62
CA LEU A 11 17.13 -0.65 11.41
C LEU A 11 16.23 -0.81 10.17
N ILE A 12 15.21 -1.68 10.25
CA ILE A 12 14.27 -1.89 9.14
C ILE A 12 13.60 -0.57 8.73
N LYS A 13 13.11 0.22 9.69
CA LYS A 13 12.48 1.54 9.40
C LYS A 13 13.44 2.51 8.72
N ILE A 14 14.71 2.51 9.13
CA ILE A 14 15.75 3.33 8.50
C ILE A 14 15.96 2.87 7.06
N CYS A 15 16.10 1.56 6.82
CA CYS A 15 16.22 0.99 5.48
C CYS A 15 15.04 1.39 4.59
N PHE A 16 13.80 1.33 5.08
CA PHE A 16 12.62 1.80 4.33
C PHE A 16 12.70 3.27 3.93
N GLY A 17 13.13 4.14 4.85
CA GLY A 17 13.29 5.56 4.56
C GLY A 17 14.33 5.80 3.47
N VAL A 18 15.49 5.14 3.55
CA VAL A 18 16.55 5.24 2.54
C VAL A 18 16.06 4.73 1.18
N LEU A 19 15.35 3.59 1.18
CA LEU A 19 14.85 2.98 -0.04
C LEU A 19 13.89 3.91 -0.79
N LYS A 20 13.00 4.59 -0.06
CA LYS A 20 12.08 5.59 -0.64
C LYS A 20 12.79 6.82 -1.19
N CYS A 21 13.86 7.28 -0.54
CA CYS A 21 14.67 8.36 -1.08
C CYS A 21 15.36 7.94 -2.39
N LEU A 22 15.93 6.73 -2.44
CA LEU A 22 16.54 6.18 -3.67
C LEU A 22 15.51 6.01 -4.79
N GLU A 23 14.30 5.56 -4.46
CA GLU A 23 13.19 5.44 -5.39
C GLU A 23 12.80 6.79 -5.98
N LEU A 24 12.61 7.81 -5.14
CA LEU A 24 12.27 9.16 -5.57
C LEU A 24 13.37 9.78 -6.46
N VAL A 25 14.64 9.61 -6.09
CA VAL A 25 15.77 10.13 -6.87
C VAL A 25 15.89 9.41 -8.22
N SER A 26 15.83 8.07 -8.23
CA SER A 26 15.94 7.29 -9.46
C SER A 26 14.80 7.58 -10.43
N LEU A 27 13.54 7.64 -9.94
CA LEU A 27 12.40 8.04 -10.75
C LEU A 27 12.49 9.49 -11.21
N GLY A 28 12.99 10.39 -10.38
CA GLY A 28 13.18 11.79 -10.74
C GLY A 28 14.17 11.95 -11.89
N ILE A 29 15.29 11.21 -11.86
CA ILE A 29 16.28 11.20 -12.95
C ILE A 29 15.68 10.58 -14.21
N ALA A 30 15.05 9.40 -14.10
CA ALA A 30 14.37 8.76 -15.22
C ALA A 30 13.36 9.70 -15.88
N TRP A 31 12.56 10.40 -15.06
CA TRP A 31 11.56 11.34 -15.52
C TRP A 31 12.17 12.57 -16.21
N ALA A 32 13.25 13.13 -15.66
CA ALA A 32 13.95 14.25 -16.30
C ALA A 32 14.50 13.86 -17.68
N CYS A 33 15.13 12.68 -17.79
CA CYS A 33 15.63 12.15 -19.05
C CYS A 33 14.50 11.91 -20.07
N ILE A 34 13.41 11.27 -19.64
CA ILE A 34 12.22 11.08 -20.48
C ILE A 34 11.67 12.43 -20.93
N PHE A 35 11.53 13.41 -20.03
CA PHE A 35 11.01 14.72 -20.40
C PHE A 35 11.87 15.41 -21.47
N THR A 36 13.20 15.40 -21.33
CA THR A 36 14.13 15.94 -22.34
C THR A 36 14.03 15.21 -23.68
N TYR A 37 13.89 13.88 -23.65
CA TYR A 37 13.66 13.08 -24.86
C TYR A 37 12.34 13.44 -25.54
N PHE A 38 11.28 13.62 -24.75
CA PHE A 38 9.93 13.93 -25.24
C PHE A 38 9.85 15.35 -25.82
N ASP A 39 10.47 16.33 -25.18
CA ASP A 39 10.54 17.72 -25.67
C ASP A 39 11.19 17.78 -27.07
N SER A 40 12.24 16.96 -27.27
CA SER A 40 12.94 16.85 -28.55
C SER A 40 12.13 16.13 -29.64
N MET A 41 11.12 15.34 -29.26
CA MET A 41 10.39 14.41 -30.15
C MET A 41 8.89 14.71 -30.27
N ILE A 42 8.40 15.81 -29.70
CA ILE A 42 6.97 16.06 -29.47
C ILE A 42 6.13 16.00 -30.75
N THR A 43 6.73 16.31 -31.90
CA THR A 43 6.05 16.34 -33.21
C THR A 43 5.93 14.96 -33.87
N TYR A 44 6.70 13.96 -33.43
CA TYR A 44 6.84 12.66 -34.10
C TYR A 44 6.53 11.47 -33.20
N MET A 45 5.74 11.67 -32.16
CA MET A 45 5.51 10.60 -31.19
C MET A 45 4.58 9.51 -31.71
N ASP A 46 5.14 8.31 -31.80
CA ASP A 46 4.36 7.08 -31.89
C ASP A 46 3.45 6.96 -30.65
N PRO A 47 2.13 6.67 -30.82
CA PRO A 47 1.20 6.38 -29.73
C PRO A 47 1.72 5.39 -28.68
N ARG A 48 2.56 4.44 -29.08
CA ARG A 48 3.21 3.47 -28.17
C ARG A 48 4.13 4.15 -27.16
N ASN A 49 4.91 5.14 -27.59
CA ASN A 49 5.82 5.87 -26.71
C ASN A 49 5.04 6.72 -25.69
N ILE A 50 3.90 7.29 -26.12
CA ILE A 50 2.99 8.02 -25.24
C ILE A 50 2.43 7.10 -24.13
N PHE A 51 2.11 5.85 -24.46
CA PHE A 51 1.65 4.87 -23.47
C PHE A 51 2.72 4.56 -22.41
N PHE A 52 3.97 4.32 -22.81
CA PHE A 52 5.06 4.06 -21.86
C PHE A 52 5.42 5.27 -21.00
N PHE A 53 5.32 6.48 -21.58
CA PHE A 53 5.43 7.73 -20.84
C PHE A 53 4.36 7.84 -19.75
N ALA A 54 3.10 7.57 -20.10
CA ALA A 54 2.00 7.61 -19.15
C ALA A 54 2.19 6.62 -17.99
N ILE A 55 2.74 5.43 -18.24
CA ILE A 55 3.09 4.46 -17.19
C ILE A 55 4.13 5.04 -16.23
N HIS A 56 5.20 5.66 -16.75
CA HIS A 56 6.23 6.28 -15.91
C HIS A 56 5.67 7.44 -15.08
N VAL A 57 4.84 8.30 -15.69
CA VAL A 57 4.17 9.39 -14.98
C VAL A 57 3.28 8.86 -13.85
N PHE A 58 2.46 7.86 -14.14
CA PHE A 58 1.57 7.25 -13.14
C PHE A 58 2.37 6.63 -11.98
N ALA A 59 3.44 5.90 -12.30
CA ALA A 59 4.33 5.32 -11.28
C ALA A 59 4.96 6.41 -10.40
N SER A 60 5.47 7.50 -10.98
CA SER A 60 6.06 8.62 -10.24
C SER A 60 5.05 9.27 -9.29
N PHE A 61 3.81 9.52 -9.74
CA PHE A 61 2.76 10.05 -8.86
C PHE A 61 2.47 9.12 -7.70
N PHE A 62 2.37 7.82 -7.96
CA PHE A 62 2.16 6.84 -6.91
C PHE A 62 3.28 6.87 -5.86
N VAL A 63 4.54 6.91 -6.28
CA VAL A 63 5.70 6.98 -5.35
C VAL A 63 5.68 8.25 -4.53
N ILE A 64 5.40 9.41 -5.13
CA ILE A 64 5.32 10.68 -4.41
C ILE A 64 4.21 10.62 -3.36
N ILE A 65 3.00 10.21 -3.74
CA ILE A 65 1.87 10.09 -2.81
C ILE A 65 2.20 9.13 -1.67
N TRP A 66 2.82 7.99 -2.00
CA TRP A 66 3.21 6.98 -1.02
C TRP A 66 4.31 7.48 -0.08
N PHE A 67 5.33 8.14 -0.61
CA PHE A 67 6.40 8.74 0.18
C PHE A 67 5.85 9.78 1.15
N LEU A 68 4.95 10.66 0.69
CA LEU A 68 4.27 11.63 1.54
C LEU A 68 3.44 10.94 2.63
N ALA A 69 2.67 9.89 2.28
CA ALA A 69 1.91 9.11 3.25
C ALA A 69 2.83 8.47 4.31
N TYR A 70 3.98 7.93 3.89
CA TYR A 70 5.00 7.38 4.77
C TYR A 70 5.58 8.43 5.72
N LEU A 71 5.92 9.62 5.21
CA LEU A 71 6.39 10.74 6.03
C LEU A 71 5.34 11.15 7.07
N ILE A 72 4.07 11.29 6.66
CA ILE A 72 2.96 11.61 7.56
C ILE A 72 2.85 10.55 8.66
N TRP A 73 2.84 9.26 8.32
CA TRP A 73 2.77 8.20 9.33
C TRP A 73 3.93 8.25 10.32
N LYS A 74 5.14 8.54 9.85
CA LYS A 74 6.32 8.67 10.70
C LYS A 74 6.23 9.89 11.61
N CYS A 75 5.80 11.04 11.08
CA CYS A 75 5.64 12.29 11.83
C CYS A 75 4.57 12.19 12.92
N TYR A 76 3.42 11.58 12.62
CA TYR A 76 2.29 11.48 13.54
C TYR A 76 2.29 10.19 14.40
N ARG A 77 3.29 9.32 14.27
CA ARG A 77 3.40 8.02 14.98
C ARG A 77 2.14 7.16 14.86
N ILE A 78 1.44 7.24 13.72
CA ILE A 78 0.20 6.50 13.50
C ILE A 78 0.55 5.02 13.31
N THR A 79 -0.17 4.14 14.01
CA THR A 79 0.03 2.69 13.86
C THR A 79 -0.39 2.25 12.45
N PRO A 80 0.46 1.50 11.73
CA PRO A 80 0.13 0.98 10.40
C PRO A 80 -1.25 0.32 10.35
N PRO A 81 -2.17 0.74 9.46
CA PRO A 81 -3.41 0.01 9.28
C PRO A 81 -3.11 -1.38 8.68
N ARG A 82 -3.91 -2.40 9.05
CA ARG A 82 -3.82 -3.78 8.51
C ARG A 82 -3.81 -3.85 6.97
N ARG A 83 -4.26 -2.79 6.28
CA ARG A 83 -4.23 -2.65 4.83
C ARG A 83 -2.82 -2.48 4.24
N MET A 84 -1.73 -2.57 5.03
CA MET A 84 -0.37 -2.51 4.48
C MET A 84 -0.06 -3.56 3.40
N VAL A 85 -0.78 -4.68 3.39
CA VAL A 85 -0.61 -5.75 2.39
C VAL A 85 -0.99 -5.29 0.99
N SER A 86 -2.06 -4.51 0.84
CA SER A 86 -2.48 -4.05 -0.49
C SER A 86 -1.42 -3.13 -1.11
N TYR A 87 -0.68 -2.37 -0.30
CA TYR A 87 0.39 -1.52 -0.82
C TYR A 87 1.59 -2.31 -1.32
N GLY A 88 1.98 -3.39 -0.63
CA GLY A 88 3.01 -4.29 -1.13
C GLY A 88 2.63 -4.92 -2.48
N VAL A 89 1.36 -5.29 -2.65
CA VAL A 89 0.86 -5.80 -3.95
C VAL A 89 0.93 -4.71 -5.03
N VAL A 90 0.54 -3.48 -4.73
CA VAL A 90 0.63 -2.38 -5.72
C VAL A 90 2.08 -2.08 -6.10
N HIS A 91 3.04 -2.13 -5.16
CA HIS A 91 4.47 -1.95 -5.48
C HIS A 91 4.99 -3.08 -6.39
N LEU A 92 4.57 -4.33 -6.16
CA LEU A 92 4.92 -5.44 -7.04
C LEU A 92 4.31 -5.28 -8.45
N LEU A 93 3.08 -4.78 -8.55
CA LEU A 93 2.47 -4.48 -9.86
C LEU A 93 3.23 -3.37 -10.58
N LEU A 94 3.59 -2.30 -9.88
CA LEU A 94 4.39 -1.21 -10.45
C LEU A 94 5.77 -1.67 -10.86
N TYR A 95 6.42 -2.54 -10.09
CA TYR A 95 7.67 -3.20 -10.48
C TYR A 95 7.54 -3.88 -11.85
N VAL A 96 6.53 -4.73 -12.02
CA VAL A 96 6.33 -5.47 -13.28
C VAL A 96 6.05 -4.50 -14.44
N LEU A 97 5.20 -3.50 -14.23
CA LEU A 97 4.84 -2.52 -15.26
C LEU A 97 6.03 -1.65 -15.68
N LEU A 98 6.80 -1.11 -14.73
CA LEU A 98 7.99 -0.31 -15.00
C LEU A 98 9.06 -1.14 -15.69
N LEU A 99 9.37 -2.34 -15.18
CA LEU A 99 10.37 -3.20 -15.77
C LEU A 99 10.00 -3.56 -17.22
N LEU A 100 8.75 -3.96 -17.45
CA LEU A 100 8.27 -4.28 -18.79
C LEU A 100 8.31 -3.07 -19.71
N ALA A 101 7.89 -1.89 -19.24
CA ALA A 101 7.95 -0.65 -20.02
C ALA A 101 9.40 -0.27 -20.40
N SER A 102 10.34 -0.34 -19.45
CA SER A 102 11.76 -0.04 -19.71
C SER A 102 12.39 -1.04 -20.66
N ILE A 103 12.10 -2.34 -20.52
CA ILE A 103 12.62 -3.37 -21.45
C ILE A 103 12.03 -3.20 -22.84
N LEU A 104 10.71 -2.95 -22.97
CA LEU A 104 10.08 -2.77 -24.27
C LEU A 104 10.57 -1.50 -24.98
N LEU A 105 10.77 -0.40 -24.24
CA LEU A 105 11.40 0.80 -24.78
C LEU A 105 12.83 0.51 -25.27
N LEU A 106 13.61 -0.27 -24.51
CA LEU A 106 14.99 -0.62 -24.85
C LEU A 106 15.05 -1.45 -26.13
N LEU A 107 14.20 -2.47 -26.24
CA LEU A 107 14.09 -3.29 -27.45
C LEU A 107 13.65 -2.44 -28.66
N ASN A 108 12.67 -1.54 -28.47
CA ASN A 108 12.21 -0.67 -29.55
C ASN A 108 13.29 0.33 -29.99
N GLN A 109 14.14 0.81 -29.07
CA GLN A 109 15.27 1.66 -29.41
C GLN A 109 16.29 0.90 -30.27
N THR A 110 16.59 -0.37 -29.96
CA THR A 110 17.55 -1.16 -30.75
C THR A 110 17.13 -1.34 -32.20
N GLU A 111 15.82 -1.42 -32.48
CA GLU A 111 15.30 -1.45 -33.85
C GLU A 111 15.40 -0.07 -34.54
N SER A 112 15.13 1.02 -33.79
CA SER A 112 15.13 2.39 -34.33
C SER A 112 16.53 2.94 -34.63
N ILE A 113 17.56 2.57 -33.86
CA ILE A 113 18.96 2.98 -34.10
C ILE A 113 19.41 2.56 -35.51
N GLY A 114 18.91 1.44 -36.03
CA GLY A 114 19.18 1.00 -37.40
C GLY A 114 18.74 2.00 -38.47
N HIS A 115 17.68 2.78 -38.22
CA HIS A 115 17.14 3.78 -39.15
C HIS A 115 17.65 5.22 -38.89
N CYS A 116 17.99 5.58 -37.65
CA CYS A 116 18.50 6.93 -37.34
C CYS A 116 19.85 7.21 -38.03
N ASN A 117 20.66 6.18 -38.28
CA ASN A 117 21.96 6.30 -38.97
C ASN A 117 21.85 6.75 -40.45
N ASP A 118 20.66 6.64 -41.06
CA ASP A 118 20.45 6.99 -42.47
C ASP A 118 20.06 8.46 -42.68
N ILE A 119 19.80 9.22 -41.60
CA ILE A 119 19.39 10.64 -41.67
C ILE A 119 20.58 11.54 -41.30
N PRO A 120 21.29 12.12 -42.28
CA PRO A 120 22.42 13.01 -42.00
C PRO A 120 21.95 14.26 -41.23
N ASN A 121 22.66 14.56 -40.14
CA ASN A 121 22.51 15.73 -39.24
C ASN A 121 21.40 15.68 -38.17
N HIS A 122 20.75 14.54 -37.93
CA HIS A 122 19.86 14.43 -36.77
C HIS A 122 20.61 13.80 -35.58
N GLU A 123 20.95 14.61 -34.58
CA GLU A 123 21.44 14.10 -33.29
C GLU A 123 20.28 13.35 -32.62
N CYS A 124 20.27 12.02 -32.78
CA CYS A 124 19.27 11.14 -32.19
C CYS A 124 19.57 11.10 -30.67
N PRO A 125 18.68 11.58 -29.76
CA PRO A 125 18.94 11.70 -28.32
C PRO A 125 18.89 10.33 -27.60
N SER A 126 19.51 9.33 -28.20
CA SER A 126 19.59 7.93 -27.78
C SER A 126 20.20 7.79 -26.38
N GLU A 127 21.28 8.52 -26.09
CA GLU A 127 21.94 8.49 -24.78
C GLU A 127 21.01 8.91 -23.64
N VAL A 128 20.15 9.90 -23.87
CA VAL A 128 19.18 10.38 -22.87
C VAL A 128 18.11 9.32 -22.61
N LEU A 129 17.64 8.64 -23.66
CA LEU A 129 16.68 7.55 -23.53
C LEU A 129 17.29 6.33 -22.83
N GLU A 130 18.54 5.96 -23.15
CA GLU A 130 19.27 4.89 -22.48
C GLU A 130 19.43 5.15 -20.99
N CYS A 131 19.80 6.38 -20.63
CA CYS A 131 19.87 6.82 -19.24
C CYS A 131 18.50 6.66 -18.55
N ALA A 132 17.41 7.14 -19.17
CA ALA A 132 16.07 7.00 -18.64
C ALA A 132 15.69 5.53 -18.36
N MET A 133 15.98 4.63 -19.30
CA MET A 133 15.65 3.21 -19.18
C MET A 133 16.49 2.51 -18.12
N ALA A 134 17.77 2.84 -18.02
CA ALA A 134 18.64 2.33 -16.97
C ALA A 134 18.10 2.69 -15.59
N PHE A 135 17.71 3.97 -15.39
CA PHE A 135 17.09 4.40 -14.14
C PHE A 135 15.71 3.77 -13.92
N GLY A 136 14.91 3.57 -14.96
CA GLY A 136 13.63 2.83 -14.87
C GLY A 136 13.80 1.39 -14.38
N ILE A 137 14.82 0.67 -14.88
CA ILE A 137 15.17 -0.67 -14.42
C ILE A 137 15.64 -0.63 -12.95
N VAL A 138 16.51 0.32 -12.59
CA VAL A 138 16.95 0.48 -11.19
C VAL A 138 15.77 0.74 -10.26
N SER A 139 14.87 1.65 -10.63
CA SER A 139 13.64 1.93 -9.87
C SER A 139 12.79 0.67 -9.74
N SER A 140 12.65 -0.14 -10.80
CA SER A 140 11.90 -1.39 -10.75
C SER A 140 12.48 -2.36 -9.70
N VAL A 141 13.80 -2.53 -9.64
CA VAL A 141 14.46 -3.37 -8.63
C VAL A 141 14.20 -2.84 -7.23
N ILE A 142 14.22 -1.52 -7.05
CA ILE A 142 13.88 -0.88 -5.77
C ILE A 142 12.43 -1.20 -5.36
N PHE A 143 11.47 -1.10 -6.27
CA PHE A 143 10.07 -1.48 -6.02
C PHE A 143 9.91 -2.94 -5.60
N LEU A 144 10.65 -3.86 -6.24
CA LEU A 144 10.64 -5.27 -5.88
C LEU A 144 11.11 -5.48 -4.44
N VAL A 145 12.24 -4.87 -4.07
CA VAL A 145 12.78 -4.95 -2.71
C VAL A 145 11.79 -4.36 -1.70
N ASP A 146 11.18 -3.21 -2.00
CA ASP A 146 10.17 -2.59 -1.14
C ASP A 146 8.94 -3.48 -0.93
N GLY A 147 8.42 -4.06 -2.01
CA GLY A 147 7.29 -4.98 -1.98
C GLY A 147 7.57 -6.22 -1.11
N ILE A 148 8.76 -6.81 -1.26
CA ILE A 148 9.21 -7.94 -0.44
C ILE A 148 9.28 -7.54 1.04
N LEU A 149 9.88 -6.39 1.35
CA LEU A 149 10.00 -5.91 2.73
C LEU A 149 8.62 -5.70 3.37
N HIS A 150 7.65 -5.14 2.65
CA HIS A 150 6.28 -4.99 3.13
C HIS A 150 5.61 -6.33 3.45
N ILE A 151 5.82 -7.35 2.60
CA ILE A 151 5.30 -8.71 2.85
C ILE A 151 5.99 -9.35 4.07
N GLN A 152 7.31 -9.17 4.22
CA GLN A 152 8.04 -9.71 5.36
C GLN A 152 7.63 -9.06 6.69
N GLN A 153 7.42 -7.74 6.71
CA GLN A 153 6.91 -7.03 7.88
C GLN A 153 5.56 -7.57 8.34
N ARG A 154 4.65 -7.86 7.39
CA ARG A 154 3.38 -8.52 7.68
C ARG A 154 3.59 -9.85 8.39
N ASN A 155 4.43 -10.72 7.82
CA ASN A 155 4.63 -12.08 8.34
C ASN A 155 5.22 -12.08 9.75
N LYS A 156 6.11 -11.11 10.07
CA LYS A 156 6.66 -10.94 11.42
C LYS A 156 5.63 -10.35 12.40
N GLY A 157 4.70 -9.50 11.94
CA GLY A 157 3.67 -8.86 12.77
C GLY A 157 2.40 -9.70 13.02
N LEU A 158 2.15 -10.74 12.22
CA LEU A 158 0.96 -11.62 12.34
C LEU A 158 1.17 -12.86 13.21
N GLY A 159 2.39 -13.09 13.72
CA GLY A 159 2.76 -14.33 14.40
C GLY A 159 2.09 -14.58 15.75
N LYS A 160 1.56 -13.54 16.42
CA LYS A 160 0.71 -13.74 17.60
C LYS A 160 -0.42 -12.71 17.57
N PRO A 161 -1.70 -13.11 17.51
CA PRO A 161 -2.75 -12.22 18.00
C PRO A 161 -2.28 -11.76 19.39
N PRO A 162 -2.43 -10.47 19.73
CA PRO A 162 -2.16 -10.03 21.09
C PRO A 162 -2.86 -11.04 21.97
N LYS A 163 -2.09 -11.73 22.83
CA LYS A 163 -2.67 -12.60 23.83
C LYS A 163 -3.54 -11.61 24.58
N VAL A 164 -4.84 -11.60 24.29
CA VAL A 164 -5.83 -10.98 25.14
C VAL A 164 -5.65 -11.85 26.36
N THR A 165 -4.73 -11.43 27.24
CA THR A 165 -4.88 -11.70 28.64
C THR A 165 -6.25 -11.13 28.88
N ALA A 166 -7.25 -12.02 28.78
CA ALA A 166 -8.47 -11.85 29.52
C ALA A 166 -7.92 -11.51 30.89
N HIS A 167 -7.92 -10.21 31.20
CA HIS A 167 -7.94 -9.80 32.57
C HIS A 167 -9.18 -10.54 33.03
N GLU A 168 -9.00 -11.67 33.70
CA GLU A 168 -9.97 -12.19 34.64
C GLU A 168 -10.06 -11.11 35.73
N ASP A 169 -10.55 -9.93 35.36
CA ASP A 169 -11.37 -9.15 36.25
C ASP A 169 -12.56 -10.04 36.46
N GLY A 170 -12.46 -10.82 37.53
CA GLY A 170 -13.54 -11.66 37.99
C GLY A 170 -14.83 -10.84 38.06
N PRO A 171 -16.00 -11.51 38.03
CA PRO A 171 -17.27 -10.86 38.27
C PRO A 171 -17.34 -10.41 39.74
N THR A 172 -16.61 -9.35 40.09
CA THR A 172 -16.59 -8.80 41.44
C THR A 172 -17.24 -7.43 41.40
N GLU A 173 -18.48 -7.39 41.91
CA GLU A 173 -19.01 -6.26 42.70
C GLU A 173 -19.44 -4.96 42.01
N ARG A 174 -19.92 -4.96 40.76
CA ARG A 174 -20.71 -3.80 40.27
C ARG A 174 -22.20 -4.00 40.10
N THR A 175 -22.73 -5.17 40.45
CA THR A 175 -24.18 -5.45 40.39
C THR A 175 -24.89 -5.38 41.76
N ALA A 176 -24.18 -5.13 42.87
CA ALA A 176 -24.79 -5.10 44.21
C ALA A 176 -25.21 -3.70 44.72
N MET A 177 -24.84 -2.60 44.04
CA MET A 177 -25.12 -1.24 44.54
C MET A 177 -26.38 -0.56 43.96
N LEU A 178 -27.19 -1.26 43.16
CA LEU A 178 -28.41 -0.70 42.56
C LEU A 178 -29.73 -1.31 43.09
N ALA A 179 -29.67 -1.95 44.26
CA ALA A 179 -30.88 -2.41 44.96
C ALA A 179 -30.99 -1.76 46.35
N SER A 180 -31.56 -0.55 46.40
CA SER A 180 -32.24 -0.03 47.60
C SER A 180 -33.17 1.14 47.24
N PRO A 181 -34.21 1.40 48.03
CA PRO A 181 -35.58 1.13 47.62
C PRO A 181 -36.42 2.40 47.43
N ALA A 182 -37.63 2.16 46.92
CA ALA A 182 -38.76 3.05 46.75
C ALA A 182 -38.94 4.16 47.81
N ALA A 183 -39.21 5.37 47.31
CA ALA A 183 -40.13 6.37 47.84
C ALA A 183 -40.47 7.28 46.65
N ASP A 184 -41.46 6.99 45.82
CA ASP A 184 -42.90 7.15 46.03
C ASP A 184 -43.29 8.47 46.71
N THR A 185 -43.57 9.52 45.91
CA THR A 185 -44.91 10.19 45.87
C THR A 185 -44.97 11.37 44.87
N THR A 186 -45.62 11.10 43.72
CA THR A 186 -46.68 11.91 43.04
C THR A 186 -46.41 13.33 42.47
N PRO A 187 -47.33 13.94 41.67
CA PRO A 187 -47.96 13.45 40.42
C PRO A 187 -48.08 14.56 39.31
N ASN A 188 -48.67 14.17 38.16
CA ASN A 188 -49.07 14.97 36.96
C ASN A 188 -47.97 15.17 35.90
N LYS A 189 -48.18 14.85 34.62
CA LYS A 189 -49.35 15.12 33.77
C LYS A 189 -49.37 14.15 32.55
N PRO A 190 -50.53 13.87 31.93
CA PRO A 190 -50.67 12.85 30.90
C PRO A 190 -50.26 13.40 29.53
N ASN A 191 -49.46 12.63 28.77
CA ASN A 191 -49.36 12.82 27.33
C ASN A 191 -49.70 11.51 26.63
N THR A 192 -50.89 11.52 26.04
CA THR A 192 -51.50 10.48 25.22
C THR A 192 -50.77 10.38 23.89
N GLY A 193 -49.92 9.36 23.75
CA GLY A 193 -49.42 8.88 22.47
C GLY A 193 -49.45 7.35 22.46
N PRO A 194 -50.06 6.70 21.45
CA PRO A 194 -50.12 5.24 21.40
C PRO A 194 -48.72 4.66 21.11
N PRO A 195 -48.20 3.73 21.94
CA PRO A 195 -46.94 3.06 21.65
C PRO A 195 -47.12 2.05 20.51
N LYS A 196 -46.34 2.23 19.43
CA LYS A 196 -46.15 1.23 18.39
C LYS A 196 -45.62 -0.05 19.03
N LYS A 197 -46.37 -1.15 18.89
CA LYS A 197 -45.90 -2.52 19.16
C LYS A 197 -44.62 -2.76 18.36
N LEU A 198 -43.49 -2.88 19.04
CA LEU A 198 -42.28 -3.43 18.46
C LEU A 198 -42.24 -4.92 18.84
N ASP A 199 -42.49 -5.75 17.84
CA ASP A 199 -42.53 -7.20 17.91
C ASP A 199 -41.13 -7.73 18.21
N THR A 200 -40.97 -8.34 19.38
CA THR A 200 -39.72 -9.00 19.79
C THR A 200 -39.85 -10.48 19.44
N GLY A 201 -39.49 -10.82 18.20
CA GLY A 201 -39.35 -12.20 17.78
C GLY A 201 -38.27 -12.93 18.62
N PRO A 202 -38.45 -14.24 18.89
CA PRO A 202 -37.53 -15.00 19.71
C PRO A 202 -36.16 -15.19 19.05
N PRO A 203 -35.08 -15.31 19.85
CA PRO A 203 -33.73 -15.53 19.34
C PRO A 203 -33.60 -16.91 18.71
N ASN A 204 -33.26 -16.95 17.43
CA ASN A 204 -32.88 -18.18 16.75
C ASN A 204 -31.61 -18.76 17.40
N LYS A 205 -31.72 -20.03 17.81
CA LYS A 205 -30.62 -20.84 18.35
C LYS A 205 -29.52 -21.07 17.30
N PRO A 206 -28.27 -21.29 17.73
CA PRO A 206 -27.16 -21.59 16.85
C PRO A 206 -27.23 -23.04 16.35
N ASP A 207 -27.19 -23.22 15.04
CA ASP A 207 -27.07 -24.53 14.41
C ASP A 207 -25.59 -24.96 14.43
N THR A 208 -25.30 -26.04 15.15
CA THR A 208 -23.95 -26.61 15.30
C THR A 208 -23.81 -27.78 14.34
N GLY A 209 -23.56 -27.46 13.07
CA GLY A 209 -23.18 -28.46 12.07
C GLY A 209 -21.76 -29.00 12.33
N PRO A 210 -21.54 -30.32 12.32
CA PRO A 210 -20.20 -30.92 12.47
C PRO A 210 -19.36 -30.74 11.19
N PRO A 211 -18.03 -30.58 11.30
CA PRO A 211 -17.15 -30.41 10.14
C PRO A 211 -17.00 -31.73 9.37
N LYS A 212 -17.30 -31.69 8.05
CA LYS A 212 -16.93 -32.74 7.10
C LYS A 212 -15.41 -32.80 6.95
N GLN A 213 -14.84 -33.98 7.18
CA GLN A 213 -13.46 -34.30 6.76
C GLN A 213 -13.41 -34.47 5.23
N PRO A 214 -12.43 -33.86 4.53
CA PRO A 214 -12.11 -34.26 3.17
C PRO A 214 -11.21 -35.50 3.15
N SER A 215 -11.62 -36.46 2.33
CA SER A 215 -10.92 -37.71 2.02
C SER A 215 -9.58 -37.46 1.34
N LYS A 216 -8.59 -38.27 1.70
CA LYS A 216 -7.35 -38.43 0.95
C LYS A 216 -7.65 -39.07 -0.42
N GLN A 217 -7.12 -38.47 -1.49
CA GLN A 217 -6.67 -39.16 -2.70
C GLN A 217 -5.28 -38.63 -3.03
#